data_AF-A0A2U8VRX3-F1
#
_entry.id   AF-A0A2U8VRX3-F1
#
_cell.length_a   1.000
_cell.length_b   1.000
_cell.length_c   1.000
_cell.angle_alpha   90.00
_cell.angle_beta   90.00
_cell.angle_gamma   90.00
#
_symmetry.space_group_name_H-M   'P 1'
#
loop_
_entity.id
_entity.type
_entity.pdbx_description
1 polymer ?
#
loop_
_entity_poly.entity_id
_entity_poly.type
_entity_poly.pdbx_seq_one_letter_code
_entity_poly.pdbx_strand_id
1 'polypeptide(L)'
;MAIGEFDVLLSQEKAARAAYDRALAGVRQAQAAVREAEAKQRRAEGIAAVAAAIAAVAGANATLSAAAVEAESAGEALEALTGQVKVAWRDLDARVRPSLVEAEAAAEAAFCDAAVALGRARAELNAIRSALGGMMVAPLHIRAPGNSELNAAKVLTHVTFDLPHVEDLARLRVEIESRRSGAT
;
A
#
# COMPACT_ATOMS: atom_id res chain seq x y z
N MET A 1 -6.91 21.75 -2.11
CA MET A 1 -7.50 20.70 -1.27
C MET A 1 -6.58 20.37 -0.10
N ALA A 2 -7.05 20.38 1.14
CA ALA A 2 -6.27 19.92 2.29
C ALA A 2 -6.19 18.38 2.32
N ILE A 3 -5.16 17.78 2.95
CA ILE A 3 -5.04 16.31 3.06
C ILE A 3 -6.28 15.71 3.72
N GLY A 4 -6.83 16.36 4.75
CA GLY A 4 -8.06 15.91 5.40
C GLY A 4 -9.31 15.91 4.49
N GLU A 5 -9.38 16.80 3.50
CA GLU A 5 -10.48 16.80 2.52
C GLU A 5 -10.34 15.62 1.54
N PHE A 6 -9.10 15.26 1.19
CA PHE A 6 -8.82 14.08 0.37
C PHE A 6 -9.17 12.78 1.09
N ASP A 7 -8.88 12.68 2.39
CA ASP A 7 -9.26 11.51 3.21
C ASP A 7 -10.78 11.32 3.30
N VAL A 8 -11.53 12.43 3.39
CA VAL A 8 -13.00 12.39 3.34
C VAL A 8 -13.48 11.87 1.98
N LEU A 9 -12.91 12.34 0.87
CA LEU A 9 -13.24 11.83 -0.47
C LEU A 9 -12.94 10.34 -0.63
N LEU A 10 -11.79 9.86 -0.15
CA LEU A 10 -11.45 8.43 -0.14
C LEU A 10 -12.44 7.61 0.69
N SER A 11 -12.89 8.15 1.81
CA SER A 11 -13.88 7.48 2.67
C SER A 11 -15.25 7.39 1.99
N GLN A 12 -15.66 8.44 1.28
CA GLN A 12 -16.87 8.47 0.47
C GLN A 12 -16.81 7.50 -0.70
N GLU A 13 -15.69 7.44 -1.44
CA GLU A 13 -15.47 6.48 -2.52
C GLU A 13 -15.58 5.04 -2.02
N LYS A 14 -14.97 4.73 -0.86
CA LYS A 14 -15.08 3.41 -0.23
C LYS A 14 -16.53 3.08 0.14
N ALA A 15 -17.28 4.03 0.71
CA ALA A 15 -18.68 3.83 1.04
C ALA A 15 -19.55 3.60 -0.22
N ALA A 16 -19.30 4.37 -1.28
CA ALA A 16 -19.96 4.20 -2.57
C ALA A 16 -19.63 2.84 -3.20
N ARG A 17 -18.38 2.38 -3.10
CA ARG A 17 -17.97 1.05 -3.57
C ARG A 17 -18.73 -0.05 -2.86
N ALA A 18 -18.84 0.03 -1.53
CA ALA A 18 -19.61 -0.92 -0.74
C ALA A 18 -21.11 -0.89 -1.06
N ALA A 19 -21.68 0.28 -1.41
CA ALA A 19 -23.05 0.38 -1.88
C ALA A 19 -23.25 -0.31 -3.23
N TYR A 20 -22.36 -0.05 -4.18
CA TYR A 20 -22.38 -0.69 -5.50
C TYR A 20 -22.23 -2.22 -5.41
N ASP A 21 -21.30 -2.72 -4.59
CA ASP A 21 -21.11 -4.16 -4.41
C ASP A 21 -22.37 -4.83 -3.81
N ARG A 22 -23.08 -4.15 -2.89
CA ARG A 22 -24.37 -4.62 -2.37
C ARG A 22 -25.47 -4.64 -3.44
N ALA A 23 -25.55 -3.61 -4.27
CA ALA A 23 -26.53 -3.56 -5.36
C ALA A 23 -26.27 -4.67 -6.39
N LEU A 24 -25.01 -4.94 -6.74
CA LEU A 24 -24.64 -6.07 -7.60
C LEU A 24 -25.01 -7.43 -6.99
N ALA A 25 -24.88 -7.59 -5.68
CA ALA A 25 -25.34 -8.80 -5.00
C ALA A 25 -26.87 -8.96 -5.13
N GLY A 26 -27.63 -7.86 -5.00
CA GLY A 26 -29.07 -7.82 -5.24
C GLY A 26 -29.45 -8.25 -6.67
N VAL A 27 -28.73 -7.75 -7.68
CA VAL A 27 -28.93 -8.17 -9.08
C VAL A 27 -28.70 -9.67 -9.25
N ARG A 28 -27.62 -10.22 -8.69
CA ARG A 28 -27.31 -11.67 -8.78
C ARG A 28 -28.40 -12.52 -8.11
N GLN A 29 -28.91 -12.07 -6.97
CA GLN A 29 -30.01 -12.74 -6.28
C GLN A 29 -31.30 -12.70 -7.11
N ALA A 30 -31.64 -11.56 -7.70
CA ALA A 30 -32.81 -11.42 -8.56
C ALA A 30 -32.68 -12.28 -9.84
N GLN A 31 -31.49 -12.37 -10.43
CA GLN A 31 -31.23 -13.28 -11.55
C GLN A 31 -31.45 -14.75 -11.17
N ALA A 32 -31.03 -15.15 -9.97
CA ALA A 32 -31.29 -16.51 -9.47
C ALA A 32 -32.80 -16.77 -9.30
N ALA A 33 -33.55 -15.80 -8.78
CA ALA A 33 -35.00 -15.89 -8.64
C ALA A 33 -35.71 -16.00 -10.00
N VAL A 34 -35.27 -15.25 -11.02
CA VAL A 34 -35.77 -15.38 -12.40
C VAL A 34 -35.53 -16.79 -12.94
N ARG A 35 -34.30 -17.31 -12.82
CA ARG A 35 -33.97 -18.68 -13.27
C ARG A 35 -34.81 -19.74 -12.56
N GLU A 36 -35.05 -19.57 -11.27
CA GLU A 36 -35.91 -20.48 -10.50
C GLU A 36 -37.37 -20.42 -10.96
N ALA A 37 -37.89 -19.20 -11.18
CA ALA A 37 -39.24 -19.00 -11.69
C ALA A 37 -39.42 -19.61 -13.09
N GLU A 38 -38.46 -19.43 -13.98
CA GLU A 38 -38.44 -20.06 -15.31
C GLU A 38 -38.40 -21.59 -15.22
N ALA A 39 -37.59 -22.14 -14.31
CA ALA A 39 -37.54 -23.58 -14.09
C ALA A 39 -38.87 -24.14 -13.59
N LYS A 40 -39.58 -23.41 -12.72
CA LYS A 40 -40.94 -23.76 -12.27
C LYS A 40 -41.95 -23.67 -13.41
N GLN A 41 -41.86 -22.63 -14.25
CA GLN A 41 -42.74 -22.47 -15.41
C GLN A 41 -42.62 -23.64 -16.39
N ARG A 42 -41.41 -24.13 -16.65
CA ARG A 42 -41.18 -25.29 -17.55
C ARG A 42 -41.80 -26.59 -17.04
N ARG A 43 -42.05 -26.70 -15.73
CA ARG A 43 -42.65 -27.88 -15.08
C ARG A 43 -44.13 -27.69 -14.76
N ALA A 44 -44.71 -26.53 -15.09
CA ALA A 44 -46.09 -26.23 -14.77
C ALA A 44 -47.04 -26.98 -15.70
N GLU A 45 -48.01 -27.68 -15.11
CA GLU A 45 -49.01 -28.45 -15.84
C GLU A 45 -50.41 -27.98 -15.46
N GLY A 46 -51.29 -27.86 -16.45
CA GLY A 46 -52.63 -27.31 -16.28
C GLY A 46 -52.68 -25.77 -16.37
N ILE A 47 -53.80 -25.27 -16.90
CA ILE A 47 -53.97 -23.86 -17.29
C ILE A 47 -53.70 -22.90 -16.11
N ALA A 48 -54.24 -23.22 -14.92
CA ALA A 48 -54.08 -22.37 -13.74
C ALA A 48 -52.63 -22.31 -13.23
N ALA A 49 -51.91 -23.45 -13.24
CA ALA A 49 -50.52 -23.50 -12.80
C ALA A 49 -49.60 -22.78 -13.79
N VAL A 50 -49.86 -22.92 -15.10
CA VAL A 50 -49.13 -22.18 -16.14
C VAL A 50 -49.34 -20.68 -15.99
N ALA A 51 -50.58 -20.22 -15.77
CA ALA A 51 -50.87 -18.81 -15.54
C ALA A 51 -50.15 -18.26 -14.30
N ALA A 52 -50.15 -18.99 -13.19
CA ALA A 52 -49.44 -18.61 -11.97
C ALA A 52 -47.91 -18.55 -12.19
N ALA A 53 -47.35 -19.49 -12.94
CA ALA A 53 -45.92 -19.50 -13.23
C ALA A 53 -45.48 -18.35 -14.14
N ILE A 54 -46.29 -17.98 -15.15
CA ILE A 54 -46.05 -16.80 -15.97
C ILE A 54 -46.04 -15.53 -15.11
N ALA A 55 -47.01 -15.38 -14.21
CA ALA A 55 -47.05 -14.24 -13.29
C ALA A 55 -45.82 -14.20 -12.36
N ALA A 56 -45.36 -15.36 -11.87
CA ALA A 56 -44.16 -15.46 -11.05
C ALA A 56 -42.88 -15.05 -11.81
N VAL A 57 -42.73 -15.46 -13.07
CA VAL A 57 -41.60 -15.04 -13.92
C VAL A 57 -41.65 -13.54 -14.20
N ALA A 58 -42.82 -13.00 -14.51
CA ALA A 58 -42.99 -11.56 -14.72
C ALA A 58 -42.62 -10.75 -13.46
N GLY A 59 -43.06 -11.20 -12.28
CA GLY A 59 -42.70 -10.58 -11.00
C GLY A 59 -41.20 -10.66 -10.70
N ALA A 60 -40.57 -11.81 -10.95
CA ALA A 60 -39.12 -11.96 -10.78
C ALA A 60 -38.33 -11.05 -11.73
N ASN A 61 -38.76 -10.92 -12.98
CA ASN A 61 -38.15 -10.02 -13.96
C ASN A 61 -38.31 -8.54 -13.57
N ALA A 62 -39.45 -8.14 -13.01
CA ALA A 62 -39.65 -6.79 -12.49
C ALA A 62 -38.67 -6.48 -11.34
N THR A 63 -38.51 -7.43 -10.40
CA THR A 63 -37.51 -7.31 -9.31
C THR A 63 -36.09 -7.22 -9.85
N LEU A 64 -35.74 -8.02 -10.86
CA LEU A 64 -34.43 -7.96 -11.51
C LEU A 64 -34.20 -6.60 -12.17
N SER A 65 -35.19 -6.06 -12.87
CA SER A 65 -35.09 -4.75 -13.50
C SER A 65 -34.89 -3.64 -12.46
N ALA A 66 -35.62 -3.68 -11.35
CA ALA A 66 -35.47 -2.72 -10.27
C ALA A 66 -34.06 -2.78 -9.63
N ALA A 67 -33.58 -3.99 -9.35
CA ALA A 67 -32.23 -4.20 -8.82
C ALA A 67 -31.13 -3.72 -9.79
N ALA A 68 -31.35 -3.89 -11.10
CA ALA A 68 -30.42 -3.42 -12.13
C ALA A 68 -30.32 -1.89 -12.16
N VAL A 69 -31.45 -1.19 -12.07
CA VAL A 69 -31.49 0.29 -12.00
C VAL A 69 -30.78 0.79 -10.74
N GLU A 70 -30.98 0.14 -9.59
CA GLU A 70 -30.28 0.50 -8.35
C GLU A 70 -28.77 0.29 -8.48
N ALA A 71 -28.34 -0.81 -9.08
CA ALA A 71 -26.93 -1.09 -9.33
C ALA A 71 -26.29 -0.11 -10.32
N GLU A 72 -27.01 0.28 -11.38
CA GLU A 72 -26.58 1.28 -12.35
C GLU A 72 -26.37 2.64 -11.67
N SER A 73 -27.36 3.12 -10.93
CA SER A 73 -27.25 4.39 -10.18
C SER A 73 -26.11 4.38 -9.17
N ALA A 74 -25.92 3.28 -8.44
CA ALA A 74 -24.80 3.13 -7.52
C ALA A 74 -23.44 3.09 -8.27
N GLY A 75 -23.41 2.51 -9.47
CA GLY A 75 -22.24 2.47 -10.34
C GLY A 75 -21.85 3.86 -10.84
N GLU A 76 -22.80 4.64 -11.32
CA GLU A 76 -22.59 6.03 -11.75
C GLU A 76 -22.07 6.90 -10.60
N ALA A 77 -22.65 6.77 -9.41
CA ALA A 77 -22.19 7.51 -8.22
C ALA A 77 -20.75 7.15 -7.84
N LEU A 78 -20.40 5.86 -7.90
CA LEU A 78 -19.03 5.39 -7.66
C LEU A 78 -18.06 5.91 -8.73
N GLU A 79 -18.44 5.88 -10.00
CA GLU A 79 -17.59 6.35 -11.10
C GLU A 79 -17.31 7.85 -10.97
N ALA A 80 -18.34 8.64 -10.65
CA ALA A 80 -18.19 10.07 -10.39
C ALA A 80 -17.21 10.35 -9.23
N LEU A 81 -17.34 9.65 -8.11
CA LEU A 81 -16.42 9.78 -6.97
C LEU A 81 -15.00 9.32 -7.32
N THR A 82 -14.86 8.23 -8.06
CA THR A 82 -13.56 7.74 -8.54
C THR A 82 -12.87 8.78 -9.42
N GLY A 83 -13.63 9.48 -10.27
CA GLY A 83 -13.15 10.60 -11.08
C GLY A 83 -12.64 11.75 -10.21
N GLN A 84 -13.43 12.14 -9.20
CA GLN A 84 -13.06 13.20 -8.25
C GLN A 84 -11.78 12.83 -7.46
N VAL A 85 -11.67 11.60 -6.97
CA VAL A 85 -10.47 11.11 -6.26
C VAL A 85 -9.22 11.17 -7.15
N LYS A 86 -9.33 10.76 -8.43
CA LYS A 86 -8.20 10.84 -9.37
C LYS A 86 -7.71 12.27 -9.58
N VAL A 87 -8.62 13.22 -9.73
CA VAL A 87 -8.28 14.65 -9.88
C VAL A 87 -7.66 15.18 -8.59
N ALA A 88 -8.32 14.92 -7.45
CA ALA A 88 -7.85 15.34 -6.14
C ALA A 88 -6.44 14.81 -5.80
N TRP A 89 -6.16 13.55 -6.15
CA TRP A 89 -4.83 12.96 -5.98
C TRP A 89 -3.78 13.66 -6.82
N ARG A 90 -4.07 13.95 -8.10
CA ARG A 90 -3.14 14.67 -8.99
C ARG A 90 -2.84 16.06 -8.46
N ASP A 91 -3.85 16.78 -7.98
CA ASP A 91 -3.68 18.12 -7.42
C ASP A 91 -2.87 18.09 -6.12
N LEU A 92 -3.11 17.09 -5.27
CA LEU A 92 -2.37 16.89 -4.03
C LEU A 92 -0.91 16.53 -4.31
N ASP A 93 -0.67 15.60 -5.23
CA ASP A 93 0.66 15.17 -5.65
C ASP A 93 1.44 16.34 -6.25
N ALA A 94 0.87 17.07 -7.20
CA ALA A 94 1.51 18.24 -7.81
C ALA A 94 1.93 19.31 -6.79
N ARG A 95 1.14 19.49 -5.72
CA ARG A 95 1.44 20.47 -4.68
C ARG A 95 2.48 19.97 -3.67
N VAL A 96 2.42 18.71 -3.27
CA VAL A 96 3.23 18.18 -2.15
C VAL A 96 4.54 17.57 -2.65
N ARG A 97 4.57 17.03 -3.87
CA ARG A 97 5.74 16.35 -4.46
C ARG A 97 7.00 17.21 -4.45
N PRO A 98 6.99 18.49 -4.85
CA PRO A 98 8.22 19.30 -4.86
C PRO A 98 8.82 19.45 -3.46
N SER A 99 8.00 19.76 -2.46
CA SER A 99 8.47 19.91 -1.08
C SER A 99 8.97 18.60 -0.47
N LEU A 100 8.37 17.47 -0.84
CA LEU A 100 8.88 16.14 -0.44
C LEU A 100 10.26 15.87 -1.04
N VAL A 101 10.42 16.13 -2.34
CA VAL A 101 11.71 15.93 -3.03
C VAL A 101 12.80 16.84 -2.44
N GLU A 102 12.46 18.10 -2.18
CA GLU A 102 13.38 19.05 -1.53
C GLU A 102 13.76 18.58 -0.11
N ALA A 103 12.80 18.12 0.68
CA ALA A 103 13.05 17.62 2.03
C ALA A 103 13.90 16.32 2.01
N GLU A 104 13.64 15.41 1.07
CA GLU A 104 14.43 14.20 0.86
C GLU A 104 15.88 14.55 0.48
N ALA A 105 16.07 15.46 -0.47
CA ALA A 105 17.41 15.92 -0.87
C ALA A 105 18.15 16.61 0.29
N ALA A 106 17.47 17.45 1.07
CA ALA A 106 18.05 18.10 2.24
C ALA A 106 18.44 17.08 3.33
N ALA A 107 17.61 16.07 3.56
CA ALA A 107 17.90 14.98 4.50
C ALA A 107 19.11 14.14 4.04
N GLU A 108 19.21 13.85 2.74
CA GLU A 108 20.35 13.15 2.16
C GLU A 108 21.65 13.95 2.31
N ALA A 109 21.61 15.25 2.02
CA ALA A 109 22.77 16.13 2.19
C ALA A 109 23.25 16.17 3.66
N ALA A 110 22.34 16.35 4.61
CA ALA A 110 22.66 16.36 6.03
C ALA A 110 23.24 15.02 6.51
N PHE A 111 22.73 13.89 5.99
CA PHE A 111 23.29 12.57 6.27
C PHE A 111 24.72 12.42 5.75
N CYS A 112 24.98 12.87 4.52
CA CYS A 112 26.32 12.85 3.92
C CYS A 112 27.32 13.69 4.73
N ASP A 113 26.93 14.90 5.15
CA ASP A 113 27.77 15.77 5.98
C ASP A 113 28.10 15.13 7.33
N ALA A 114 27.10 14.53 7.98
CA ALA A 114 27.31 13.80 9.24
C ALA A 114 28.25 12.60 9.06
N ALA A 115 28.14 11.86 7.95
CA ALA A 115 29.03 10.75 7.62
C ALA A 115 30.48 11.21 7.43
N VAL A 116 30.70 12.36 6.80
CA VAL A 116 32.04 12.96 6.63
C VAL A 116 32.60 13.41 7.98
N ALA A 117 31.81 14.10 8.80
CA ALA A 117 32.23 14.55 10.13
C ALA A 117 32.64 13.37 11.03
N LEU A 118 31.86 12.29 11.02
CA LEU A 118 32.19 11.05 11.73
C LEU A 118 33.49 10.42 11.21
N GLY A 119 33.70 10.42 9.90
CA GLY A 119 34.94 9.96 9.29
C GLY A 119 36.16 10.76 9.75
N ARG A 120 36.05 12.09 9.83
CA ARG A 120 37.11 12.99 10.33
C ARG A 120 37.42 12.76 11.80
N ALA A 121 36.40 12.77 12.66
CA ALA A 121 36.56 12.54 14.09
C ALA A 121 37.24 11.18 14.37
N ARG A 122 36.92 10.16 13.58
CA ARG A 122 37.57 8.86 13.69
C ARG A 122 39.02 8.86 13.19
N ALA A 123 39.34 9.60 12.14
CA ALA A 123 40.73 9.76 11.69
C ALA A 123 41.58 10.42 12.78
N GLU A 124 41.05 11.46 13.44
CA GLU A 124 41.69 12.12 14.58
C GLU A 124 41.92 11.16 15.76
N LEU A 125 40.90 10.38 16.13
CA LEU A 125 41.03 9.36 17.18
C LEU A 125 42.09 8.30 16.84
N ASN A 126 42.17 7.86 15.59
CA ASN A 126 43.19 6.91 15.14
C ASN A 126 44.59 7.52 15.15
N ALA A 127 44.74 8.80 14.79
CA ALA A 127 46.01 9.51 14.86
C ALA A 127 46.49 9.63 16.32
N ILE A 128 45.60 10.01 17.24
CA ILE A 128 45.90 10.07 18.68
C ILE A 128 46.30 8.68 19.21
N ARG A 129 45.54 7.64 18.87
CA ARG A 129 45.84 6.26 19.31
C ARG A 129 47.16 5.73 18.75
N SER A 130 47.45 6.01 17.48
CA SER A 130 48.72 5.64 16.85
C SER A 130 49.91 6.33 17.54
N ALA A 131 49.78 7.62 17.88
CA ALA A 131 50.79 8.36 18.63
C ALA A 131 51.01 7.80 20.05
N LEU A 132 49.98 7.16 20.63
CA LEU A 132 50.03 6.50 21.94
C LEU A 132 50.39 5.00 21.87
N GLY A 133 50.75 4.48 20.68
CA GLY A 133 51.11 3.07 20.49
C GLY A 133 49.94 2.07 20.57
N GLY A 134 48.68 2.54 20.49
CA GLY A 134 47.48 1.71 20.54
C GLY A 134 46.92 1.28 19.17
N MET A 135 45.99 0.32 19.16
CA MET A 135 45.32 -0.17 17.93
C MET A 135 44.36 0.84 17.30
N MET A 136 44.27 0.83 15.96
CA MET A 136 43.36 1.67 15.16
C MET A 136 41.92 1.13 15.12
N VAL A 137 40.94 2.04 14.99
CA VAL A 137 39.52 1.73 14.77
C VAL A 137 39.29 1.38 13.28
N ALA A 138 38.51 0.34 13.00
CA ALA A 138 38.24 -0.24 11.67
C ALA A 138 37.27 0.58 10.78
N PRO A 139 37.42 0.56 9.42
CA PRO A 139 36.63 1.37 8.46
C PRO A 139 35.12 1.35 8.68
N LEU A 140 34.45 2.47 8.36
CA LEU A 140 33.00 2.61 8.48
C LEU A 140 32.38 2.36 7.10
N HIS A 141 31.57 1.31 6.99
CA HIS A 141 30.76 1.06 5.81
C HIS A 141 29.45 1.84 5.90
N ILE A 142 29.47 3.09 5.44
CA ILE A 142 28.27 3.93 5.36
C ILE A 142 27.75 3.85 3.92
N ARG A 143 26.61 3.19 3.76
CA ARG A 143 25.87 3.11 2.50
C ARG A 143 24.80 4.19 2.52
N ALA A 144 24.93 5.19 1.66
CA ALA A 144 23.87 6.19 1.47
C ALA A 144 22.65 5.49 0.85
N PRO A 145 21.42 5.78 1.31
CA PRO A 145 20.22 5.28 0.67
C PRO A 145 20.02 6.03 -0.66
N GLY A 146 20.27 5.36 -1.79
CA GLY A 146 19.74 5.80 -3.09
C GLY A 146 20.75 6.14 -4.19
N ASN A 147 22.01 6.45 -3.89
CA ASN A 147 22.95 6.89 -4.93
C ASN A 147 23.97 5.81 -5.33
N SER A 148 23.80 5.21 -6.51
CA SER A 148 24.70 4.19 -7.07
C SER A 148 26.08 4.74 -7.45
N GLU A 149 26.21 6.05 -7.70
CA GLU A 149 27.47 6.68 -8.11
C GLU A 149 28.45 6.87 -6.94
N LEU A 150 27.95 7.04 -5.71
CA LEU A 150 28.78 7.05 -4.49
C LEU A 150 29.35 5.67 -4.13
N ASN A 151 28.78 4.58 -4.65
CA ASN A 151 29.33 3.23 -4.48
C ASN A 151 30.60 3.00 -5.32
N ALA A 152 30.82 3.78 -6.38
CA ALA A 152 32.03 3.66 -7.21
C ALA A 152 33.26 4.32 -6.57
N ALA A 153 33.06 5.29 -5.67
CA ALA A 153 34.15 6.05 -5.05
C ALA A 153 34.72 5.41 -3.76
N LYS A 154 34.19 4.28 -3.29
CA LYS A 154 34.65 3.59 -2.06
C LYS A 154 35.08 2.16 -2.32
N VAL A 155 36.14 2.00 -3.10
CA VAL A 155 37.02 0.84 -3.01
C VAL A 155 38.25 1.25 -2.19
N LEU A 156 38.16 1.15 -0.87
CA LEU A 156 39.32 1.13 0.01
C LEU A 156 39.31 -0.20 0.77
N THR A 157 39.94 -1.16 0.08
CA THR A 157 40.67 -2.35 0.55
C THR A 157 40.26 -3.02 1.87
N HIS A 158 39.86 -4.28 1.69
CA HIS A 158 39.60 -5.29 2.70
C HIS A 158 40.79 -5.59 3.62
N VAL A 159 40.54 -5.68 4.92
CA VAL A 159 41.18 -6.63 5.83
C VAL A 159 40.11 -7.11 6.84
N THR A 160 39.83 -8.41 6.85
CA THR A 160 38.98 -9.10 7.83
C THR A 160 39.86 -9.54 8.99
N PHE A 161 39.57 -9.14 10.24
CA PHE A 161 39.96 -9.91 11.43
C PHE A 161 39.05 -9.66 12.64
N ASP A 162 38.96 -10.71 13.46
CA ASP A 162 38.01 -10.97 14.54
C ASP A 162 37.98 -9.89 15.63
N LEU A 163 36.78 -9.38 15.90
CA LEU A 163 36.50 -8.59 17.10
C LEU A 163 36.04 -9.55 18.23
N PRO A 164 36.48 -9.34 19.48
CA PRO A 164 36.14 -10.20 20.64
C PRO A 164 34.65 -10.18 21.04
N HIS A 165 33.78 -9.58 20.22
CA HIS A 165 32.35 -9.46 20.43
C HIS A 165 31.55 -9.84 19.17
N VAL A 166 32.16 -10.52 18.20
CA VAL A 166 31.46 -11.06 17.02
C VAL A 166 30.33 -12.00 17.47
N GLU A 167 30.55 -12.77 18.53
CA GLU A 167 29.52 -13.61 19.14
C GLU A 167 28.39 -12.79 19.77
N ASP A 168 28.70 -11.69 20.45
CA ASP A 168 27.70 -10.79 21.03
C ASP A 168 26.86 -10.07 19.96
N LEU A 169 27.49 -9.65 18.85
CA LEU A 169 26.80 -9.02 17.72
C LEU A 169 25.97 -10.03 16.92
N ALA A 170 26.47 -11.25 16.72
CA ALA A 170 25.69 -12.32 16.11
C ALA A 170 24.47 -12.68 16.98
N ARG A 171 24.66 -12.73 18.31
CA ARG A 171 23.60 -12.99 19.28
C ARG A 171 22.55 -11.86 19.29
N LEU A 172 22.97 -10.60 19.30
CA LEU A 172 22.05 -9.45 19.23
C LEU A 172 21.28 -9.42 17.90
N ARG A 173 21.91 -9.82 16.79
CA ARG A 173 21.24 -9.91 15.49
C ARG A 173 20.16 -11.00 15.48
N VAL A 174 20.46 -12.18 16.01
CA VAL A 174 19.47 -13.27 16.15
C VAL A 174 18.32 -12.84 17.07
N GLU A 175 18.60 -12.09 18.13
CA GLU A 175 17.57 -11.58 19.04
C GLU A 175 16.66 -10.51 18.39
N ILE A 176 17.21 -9.65 17.53
CA ILE A 176 16.43 -8.68 16.76
C ILE A 176 15.58 -9.38 15.70
N GLU A 177 16.13 -10.40 15.02
CA GLU A 177 15.42 -11.17 14.01
C GLU A 177 14.30 -12.04 14.63
N SER A 178 14.50 -12.60 15.82
CA SER A 178 13.46 -13.35 16.55
C SER A 178 12.31 -12.44 17.02
N ARG A 179 12.61 -11.23 17.50
CA ARG A 179 11.58 -10.25 17.88
C ARG A 179 10.79 -9.71 16.69
N ARG A 180 11.39 -9.67 15.50
CA ARG A 180 10.70 -9.32 14.25
C ARG A 180 9.80 -10.44 13.73
N SER A 181 10.17 -11.70 13.97
CA SER A 181 9.42 -12.87 13.51
C SER A 181 8.38 -13.37 14.52
N GLY A 182 8.46 -12.96 15.80
CA GLY A 182 7.46 -13.22 16.83
C GLY A 182 6.40 -12.13 17.02
N ALA A 183 6.33 -11.15 16.11
CA ALA A 183 5.30 -10.09 16.12
C ALA A 183 4.11 -10.42 15.19
N THR A 184 3.69 -11.69 15.19
CA THR A 184 2.41 -12.16 14.63
C THR A 184 1.51 -12.65 15.74
#